data_AF-A0A7C6PEZ4-F1
#
_entry.id   AF-A0A7C6PEZ4-F1
#
_cell.length_a   1.000
_cell.length_b   1.000
_cell.length_c   1.000
_cell.angle_alpha   90.00
_cell.angle_beta   90.00
_cell.angle_gamma   90.00
#
_symmetry.space_group_name_H-M   'P 1'
#
loop_
_entity.id
_entity.type
_entity.pdbx_description
1 polymer ?
#
loop_
_entity_poly.entity_id
_entity_poly.type
_entity_poly.pdbx_seq_one_letter_code
_entity_poly.pdbx_strand_id
1 'polypeptide(L)'
;MHTIFQIVYFFIYNIIQIFKSPFYWVVVGIIAYQYKKIGKWENLVLGSYRRSLIYNIFTSMVMGLLGGILGSVIFVYLGTIIDLRDFYILLIFAILLSLINPRYMCFAYGGGIMSLISLKFGYPRINVPEIMTVVGVLHLIESILILLDGTRGRLPIFVDGNEGLVGGFSMNRFWPIPFVIFINKGRIHPATIMAILGYGDIALANYPEKKSKWTSGILFIFSTLVIALAQISITQHMFRYMVAIFAPLAHEAIVIIGKQMEERGEFIFKPSDMGLRVLDTLPHGIGRKMGLEPGDVILSVNGNRVYYEQHIRNILNDRSPSLRVKAFNREKGLVFRKHRGYIADMQELGVVLVPIVHEYAVQMEEPKGIATRLLDRFRRKTNGFRN
;
A
#
# COMPACT_ATOMS: atom_id res chain seq x y z
N MET A 1 23.79 -27.37 -17.06
CA MET A 1 23.78 -26.05 -17.73
C MET A 1 22.57 -25.88 -18.67
N HIS A 2 22.16 -26.87 -19.46
CA HIS A 2 21.00 -26.76 -20.38
C HIS A 2 19.67 -26.35 -19.72
N THR A 3 19.35 -26.85 -18.51
CA THR A 3 18.07 -26.55 -17.84
C THR A 3 17.95 -25.09 -17.41
N ILE A 4 19.05 -24.48 -16.92
CA ILE A 4 19.04 -23.07 -16.51
C ILE A 4 18.88 -22.16 -17.72
N PHE A 5 19.58 -22.44 -18.83
CA PHE A 5 19.40 -21.69 -20.07
C PHE A 5 17.98 -21.83 -20.64
N GLN A 6 17.36 -23.01 -20.56
CA GLN A 6 15.97 -23.19 -20.96
C GLN A 6 15.00 -22.43 -20.07
N ILE A 7 15.21 -22.42 -18.75
CA ILE A 7 14.39 -21.65 -17.80
C ILE A 7 14.52 -20.16 -18.11
N VAL A 8 15.74 -19.64 -18.28
CA VAL A 8 16.00 -18.23 -18.61
C VAL A 8 15.40 -17.86 -19.96
N TYR A 9 15.59 -18.68 -20.99
CA TYR A 9 15.01 -18.46 -22.32
C TYR A 9 13.48 -18.44 -22.27
N PHE A 10 12.88 -19.43 -21.61
CA PHE A 10 11.44 -19.51 -21.41
C PHE A 10 10.93 -18.28 -20.65
N PHE A 11 11.69 -17.82 -19.65
CA PHE A 11 11.36 -16.62 -18.91
C PHE A 11 11.33 -15.36 -19.81
N ILE A 12 12.40 -15.12 -20.56
CA ILE A 12 12.52 -13.97 -21.47
C ILE A 12 11.41 -14.01 -22.52
N TYR A 13 11.16 -15.19 -23.10
CA TYR A 13 10.09 -15.37 -24.08
C TYR A 13 8.72 -15.01 -23.48
N ASN A 14 8.41 -15.49 -22.28
CA ASN A 14 7.12 -15.21 -21.62
C ASN A 14 6.97 -13.73 -21.21
N ILE A 15 8.03 -13.04 -20.80
CA ILE A 15 7.99 -11.59 -20.58
C ILE A 15 7.54 -10.88 -21.86
N ILE A 16 8.15 -11.21 -23.01
CA ILE A 16 7.80 -10.57 -24.29
C ILE A 16 6.34 -10.87 -24.65
N GLN A 17 5.88 -12.10 -24.44
CA GLN A 17 4.50 -12.48 -24.72
C GLN A 17 3.49 -11.77 -23.81
N ILE A 18 3.87 -11.45 -22.58
CA ILE A 18 3.02 -10.70 -21.65
C ILE A 18 2.65 -9.33 -22.18
N PHE A 19 3.60 -8.63 -22.78
CA PHE A 19 3.35 -7.31 -23.34
C PHE A 19 2.45 -7.35 -24.57
N LYS A 20 2.31 -8.51 -25.20
CA LYS A 20 1.34 -8.74 -26.28
C LYS A 20 -0.04 -9.14 -25.77
N SER A 21 -0.17 -9.54 -24.49
CA SER A 21 -1.45 -9.95 -23.92
C SER A 21 -2.37 -8.74 -23.68
N PRO A 22 -3.58 -8.72 -24.25
CA PRO A 22 -4.55 -7.66 -23.95
C PRO A 22 -4.90 -7.60 -22.47
N PHE A 23 -4.92 -8.75 -21.79
CA PHE A 23 -5.24 -8.84 -20.36
C PHE A 23 -4.21 -8.13 -19.48
N TYR A 24 -2.92 -8.18 -19.85
CA TYR A 24 -1.86 -7.45 -19.16
C TYR A 24 -2.14 -5.94 -19.18
N TRP A 25 -2.50 -5.40 -20.35
CA TRP A 25 -2.81 -3.97 -20.49
C TRP A 25 -4.11 -3.55 -19.81
N VAL A 26 -5.10 -4.44 -19.68
CA VAL A 26 -6.28 -4.20 -18.85
C VAL A 26 -5.87 -4.02 -17.38
N VAL A 27 -5.02 -4.91 -16.86
CA VAL A 27 -4.51 -4.82 -15.49
C VAL A 27 -3.71 -3.52 -15.29
N VAL A 28 -2.80 -3.18 -16.21
CA VAL A 28 -2.06 -1.91 -16.16
C VAL A 28 -3.00 -0.71 -16.23
N GLY A 29 -4.08 -0.79 -17.02
CA GLY A 29 -5.12 0.24 -17.10
C GLY A 29 -5.86 0.46 -15.77
N ILE A 30 -6.19 -0.61 -15.05
CA ILE A 30 -6.78 -0.54 -13.70
C ILE A 30 -5.81 0.15 -12.74
N ILE A 31 -4.52 -0.21 -12.77
CA ILE A 31 -3.48 0.41 -11.94
C ILE A 31 -3.29 1.90 -12.31
N ALA A 32 -3.29 2.23 -13.60
CA ALA A 32 -3.20 3.60 -14.08
C ALA A 32 -4.39 4.44 -13.60
N TYR A 33 -5.60 3.88 -13.59
CA TYR A 33 -6.78 4.52 -13.02
C TYR A 33 -6.62 4.80 -11.52
N GLN A 34 -6.10 3.83 -10.75
CA GLN A 34 -5.85 4.01 -9.32
C GLN A 34 -4.79 5.09 -9.05
N TYR A 35 -3.68 5.10 -9.78
CA TYR A 35 -2.68 6.16 -9.64
C TYR A 35 -3.18 7.53 -10.10
N LYS A 36 -4.06 7.60 -11.11
CA LYS A 36 -4.72 8.85 -11.50
C LYS A 36 -5.61 9.37 -10.37
N LYS A 37 -6.36 8.49 -9.68
CA LYS A 37 -7.17 8.87 -8.52
C LYS A 37 -6.28 9.39 -7.39
N ILE A 38 -5.22 8.66 -7.04
CA ILE A 38 -4.26 9.08 -5.99
C ILE A 38 -3.60 10.41 -6.35
N GLY A 39 -3.17 10.59 -7.60
CA GLY A 39 -2.57 11.84 -8.06
C GLY A 39 -3.49 13.05 -7.96
N LYS A 40 -4.81 12.88 -8.21
CA LYS A 40 -5.78 13.96 -7.99
C LYS A 40 -5.83 14.39 -6.52
N TRP A 41 -5.84 13.42 -5.60
CA TRP A 41 -5.77 13.69 -4.16
C TRP A 41 -4.43 14.34 -3.77
N GLU A 42 -3.33 13.88 -4.36
CA GLU A 42 -2.01 14.47 -4.16
C GLU A 42 -1.99 15.95 -4.55
N ASN A 43 -2.52 16.29 -5.72
CA ASN A 43 -2.59 17.68 -6.17
C ASN A 43 -3.53 18.54 -5.33
N LEU A 44 -4.60 17.97 -4.77
CA LEU A 44 -5.49 18.68 -3.85
C LEU A 44 -4.81 18.99 -2.51
N VAL A 45 -4.03 18.06 -1.97
CA VAL A 45 -3.37 18.21 -0.66
C VAL A 45 -2.06 19.01 -0.76
N LEU A 46 -1.30 18.83 -1.84
CA LEU A 46 0.05 19.39 -2.01
C LEU A 46 0.13 20.55 -3.00
N GLY A 47 -0.96 20.85 -3.72
CA GLY A 47 -0.96 21.81 -4.84
C GLY A 47 -0.13 21.37 -6.06
N SER A 48 0.50 20.20 -5.99
CA SER A 48 1.42 19.71 -7.01
C SER A 48 1.53 18.19 -6.97
N TYR A 49 1.93 17.60 -8.10
CA TYR A 49 2.23 16.17 -8.18
C TYR A 49 3.68 15.92 -7.78
N ARG A 50 3.94 14.92 -6.92
CA ARG A 50 5.33 14.59 -6.57
C ARG A 50 6.06 13.90 -7.71
N ARG A 51 5.32 13.09 -8.46
CA ARG A 51 5.82 12.26 -9.55
C ARG A 51 4.75 12.20 -10.64
N SER A 52 5.19 12.02 -11.88
CA SER A 52 4.25 11.85 -12.98
C SER A 52 3.51 10.52 -12.86
N LEU A 53 2.27 10.49 -13.38
CA LEU A 53 1.47 9.26 -13.48
C LEU A 53 2.26 8.15 -14.19
N ILE A 54 2.94 8.50 -15.30
CA ILE A 54 3.74 7.58 -16.10
C ILE A 54 4.87 6.98 -15.27
N TYR A 55 5.56 7.77 -14.46
CA TYR A 55 6.62 7.27 -13.58
C TYR A 55 6.09 6.27 -12.55
N ASN A 56 4.93 6.55 -11.93
CA ASN A 56 4.32 5.64 -10.95
C ASN A 56 3.86 4.32 -11.59
N ILE A 57 3.32 4.36 -12.82
CA ILE A 57 2.97 3.17 -13.60
C ILE A 57 4.22 2.38 -13.98
N PHE A 58 5.25 3.06 -14.50
CA PHE A 58 6.49 2.42 -14.93
C PHE A 58 7.19 1.71 -13.78
N THR A 59 7.37 2.38 -12.64
CA THR A 59 7.97 1.77 -11.44
C THR A 59 7.15 0.60 -10.92
N SER A 60 5.83 0.71 -10.95
CA SER A 60 4.91 -0.39 -10.59
C SER A 60 5.10 -1.60 -11.51
N MET A 61 5.18 -1.40 -12.82
CA MET A 61 5.42 -2.47 -13.80
C MET A 61 6.78 -3.12 -13.62
N VAL A 62 7.85 -2.34 -13.44
CA VAL A 62 9.21 -2.87 -13.22
C VAL A 62 9.27 -3.70 -11.94
N MET A 63 8.79 -3.17 -10.83
CA MET A 63 8.74 -3.90 -9.56
C MET A 63 7.87 -5.15 -9.67
N GLY A 64 6.75 -5.07 -10.39
CA GLY A 64 5.85 -6.20 -10.59
C GLY A 64 6.44 -7.31 -11.46
N LEU A 65 7.20 -6.98 -12.51
CA LEU A 65 7.98 -7.94 -13.30
C LEU A 65 9.05 -8.63 -12.46
N LEU A 66 9.78 -7.88 -11.63
CA LEU A 66 10.78 -8.43 -10.71
C LEU A 66 10.15 -9.37 -9.68
N GLY A 67 9.03 -8.97 -9.09
CA GLY A 67 8.25 -9.83 -8.18
C GLY A 67 7.71 -11.08 -8.88
N GLY A 68 7.29 -10.93 -10.13
CA GLY A 68 6.84 -12.03 -10.99
C GLY A 68 7.92 -13.05 -11.31
N ILE A 69 9.13 -12.58 -11.64
CA ILE A 69 10.34 -13.42 -11.80
C ILE A 69 10.59 -14.22 -10.54
N LEU A 70 10.67 -13.53 -9.40
CA LEU A 70 10.97 -14.17 -8.13
C LEU A 70 9.90 -15.19 -7.74
N GLY A 71 8.62 -14.83 -7.88
CA GLY A 71 7.49 -15.73 -7.61
C GLY A 71 7.53 -16.98 -8.49
N SER A 72 7.84 -16.83 -9.77
CA SER A 72 7.97 -17.96 -10.70
C SER A 72 9.08 -18.92 -10.31
N VAL A 73 10.25 -18.41 -9.92
CA VAL A 73 11.37 -19.23 -9.45
C VAL A 73 10.96 -20.04 -8.23
N ILE A 74 10.24 -19.41 -7.29
CA ILE A 74 9.74 -20.07 -6.08
C ILE A 74 8.69 -21.14 -6.42
N PHE A 75 7.74 -20.86 -7.31
CA PHE A 75 6.73 -21.84 -7.74
C PHE A 75 7.35 -23.06 -8.43
N VAL A 76 8.35 -22.84 -9.29
CA VAL A 76 9.09 -23.92 -9.94
C VAL A 76 9.87 -24.74 -8.91
N TYR A 77 10.54 -24.07 -7.97
CA TYR A 77 11.29 -24.75 -6.90
C TYR A 77 10.39 -25.61 -5.99
N LEU A 78 9.20 -25.09 -5.65
CA LEU A 78 8.20 -25.81 -4.86
C LEU A 78 7.42 -26.87 -5.68
N GLY A 79 7.69 -27.02 -6.98
CA GLY A 79 6.98 -27.95 -7.84
C GLY A 79 5.48 -27.71 -7.91
N THR A 80 5.05 -26.45 -7.77
CA THR A 80 3.62 -26.10 -7.69
C THR A 80 2.98 -26.27 -9.06
N ILE A 81 2.05 -27.22 -9.14
CA ILE A 81 1.17 -27.43 -10.28
C ILE A 81 -0.20 -26.90 -9.88
N ILE A 82 -0.98 -26.31 -10.78
CA ILE A 82 -2.32 -25.81 -10.48
C ILE A 82 -3.29 -26.24 -11.55
N ASP A 83 -4.47 -26.70 -11.15
CA ASP A 83 -5.61 -26.77 -12.06
C ASP A 83 -6.16 -25.35 -12.32
N LEU A 84 -6.23 -24.95 -13.60
CA LEU A 84 -6.79 -23.65 -13.97
C LEU A 84 -8.22 -23.45 -13.46
N ARG A 85 -9.00 -24.53 -13.35
CA ARG A 85 -10.35 -24.48 -12.77
C ARG A 85 -10.29 -23.99 -11.33
N ASP A 86 -9.39 -24.53 -10.51
CA ASP A 86 -9.26 -24.19 -9.10
C ASP A 86 -8.85 -22.72 -8.94
N PHE A 87 -7.95 -22.24 -9.80
CA PHE A 87 -7.53 -20.84 -9.81
C PHE A 87 -8.67 -19.88 -10.23
N TYR A 88 -9.47 -20.24 -11.24
CA TYR A 88 -10.61 -19.40 -11.64
C TYR A 88 -11.69 -19.34 -10.56
N ILE A 89 -11.99 -20.46 -9.90
CA ILE A 89 -12.92 -20.49 -8.77
C ILE A 89 -12.41 -19.60 -7.64
N LEU A 90 -11.13 -19.68 -7.30
CA LEU A 90 -10.50 -18.79 -6.31
C LEU A 90 -10.70 -17.32 -6.66
N LEU A 91 -10.43 -16.93 -7.91
CA LEU A 91 -10.54 -15.54 -8.36
C LEU A 91 -11.99 -15.03 -8.29
N ILE A 92 -12.95 -15.83 -8.76
CA ILE A 92 -14.38 -15.49 -8.68
C ILE A 92 -14.78 -15.33 -7.21
N PHE A 93 -14.37 -16.26 -6.35
CA PHE A 93 -14.69 -16.23 -4.93
C PHE A 93 -14.09 -15.00 -4.22
N ALA A 94 -12.84 -14.64 -4.52
CA ALA A 94 -12.20 -13.43 -4.02
C ALA A 94 -12.95 -12.16 -4.46
N ILE A 95 -13.39 -12.09 -5.72
CA ILE A 95 -14.20 -10.97 -6.22
C ILE A 95 -15.55 -10.91 -5.48
N LEU A 96 -16.23 -12.03 -5.27
CA LEU A 96 -17.49 -12.07 -4.53
C LEU A 96 -17.33 -11.58 -3.08
N LEU A 97 -16.28 -12.03 -2.38
CA LEU A 97 -15.97 -11.56 -1.04
C LEU A 97 -15.68 -10.06 -1.00
N SER A 98 -15.01 -9.53 -2.03
CA SER A 98 -14.72 -8.09 -2.14
C SER A 98 -15.97 -7.20 -2.24
N LEU A 99 -17.12 -7.75 -2.64
CA LEU A 99 -18.39 -7.02 -2.69
C LEU A 99 -18.90 -6.66 -1.29
N ILE A 100 -18.57 -7.47 -0.27
CA ILE A 100 -18.87 -7.24 1.14
C ILE A 100 -17.96 -6.14 1.67
N ASN A 101 -16.65 -6.33 1.52
CA ASN A 101 -15.63 -5.35 1.84
C ASN A 101 -14.42 -5.59 0.92
N PRO A 102 -13.87 -4.56 0.26
CA PRO A 102 -12.72 -4.71 -0.64
C PRO A 102 -11.52 -5.42 -0.01
N ARG A 103 -11.35 -5.35 1.33
CA ARG A 103 -10.29 -6.05 2.06
C ARG A 103 -10.32 -7.58 1.85
N TYR A 104 -11.50 -8.15 1.64
CA TYR A 104 -11.68 -9.60 1.48
C TYR A 104 -11.35 -10.10 0.06
N MET A 105 -10.89 -9.22 -0.84
CA MET A 105 -10.34 -9.63 -2.14
C MET A 105 -9.02 -10.40 -1.99
N CYS A 106 -8.31 -10.22 -0.87
CA CYS A 106 -7.05 -10.92 -0.63
C CYS A 106 -7.23 -12.46 -0.66
N PHE A 107 -6.33 -13.15 -1.35
CA PHE A 107 -6.40 -14.61 -1.52
C PHE A 107 -6.24 -15.40 -0.22
N ALA A 108 -5.73 -14.81 0.87
CA ALA A 108 -5.74 -15.47 2.18
C ALA A 108 -7.18 -15.75 2.66
N TYR A 109 -8.11 -14.82 2.45
CA TYR A 109 -9.54 -15.03 2.73
C TYR A 109 -10.16 -16.01 1.75
N GLY A 110 -10.08 -15.70 0.46
CA GLY A 110 -10.71 -16.50 -0.59
C GLY A 110 -10.22 -17.94 -0.58
N GLY A 111 -8.90 -18.15 -0.57
CA GLY A 111 -8.27 -19.46 -0.56
C GLY A 111 -8.55 -20.24 0.72
N GLY A 112 -8.45 -19.59 1.89
CA GLY A 112 -8.68 -20.25 3.17
C GLY A 112 -10.13 -20.71 3.33
N ILE A 113 -11.09 -19.81 3.13
CA ILE A 113 -12.52 -20.12 3.22
C ILE A 113 -12.92 -21.18 2.19
N MET A 114 -12.50 -21.02 0.93
CA MET A 114 -12.78 -21.99 -0.12
C MET A 114 -12.19 -23.37 0.18
N SER A 115 -10.98 -23.42 0.74
CA SER A 115 -10.35 -24.67 1.18
C SER A 115 -11.12 -25.35 2.31
N LEU A 116 -11.62 -24.59 3.29
CA LEU A 116 -12.45 -25.15 4.36
C LEU A 116 -13.78 -25.71 3.82
N ILE A 117 -14.42 -25.00 2.89
CA ILE A 117 -15.64 -25.47 2.23
C ILE A 117 -15.34 -26.76 1.45
N SER A 118 -14.28 -26.79 0.65
CA SER A 118 -13.86 -27.98 -0.09
C SER A 118 -13.56 -29.17 0.82
N LEU A 119 -12.89 -28.96 1.95
CA LEU A 119 -12.53 -30.02 2.89
C LEU A 119 -13.75 -30.56 3.63
N LYS A 120 -14.70 -29.69 3.99
CA LYS A 120 -15.89 -30.06 4.77
C LYS A 120 -16.99 -30.69 3.91
N PHE A 121 -17.25 -30.12 2.73
CA PHE A 121 -18.39 -30.48 1.88
C PHE A 121 -17.98 -31.26 0.63
N GLY A 122 -16.67 -31.34 0.31
CA GLY A 122 -16.18 -32.02 -0.89
C GLY A 122 -16.43 -31.28 -2.21
N TYR A 123 -16.97 -30.05 -2.15
CA TYR A 123 -17.23 -29.18 -3.30
C TYR A 123 -16.96 -27.71 -2.94
N PRO A 124 -16.32 -26.91 -3.81
CA PRO A 124 -15.69 -27.31 -5.08
C PRO A 124 -14.51 -28.23 -4.81
N ARG A 125 -14.23 -29.18 -5.72
CA ARG A 125 -13.07 -30.07 -5.59
C ARG A 125 -11.82 -29.31 -6.01
N ILE A 126 -11.05 -28.86 -5.02
CA ILE A 126 -9.81 -28.11 -5.24
C ILE A 126 -8.62 -28.76 -4.56
N ASN A 127 -7.42 -28.47 -5.08
CA ASN A 127 -6.17 -28.83 -4.42
C ASN A 127 -5.77 -27.78 -3.37
N VAL A 128 -6.09 -28.04 -2.10
CA VAL A 128 -5.79 -27.15 -0.97
C VAL A 128 -4.30 -26.82 -0.85
N PRO A 129 -3.36 -27.80 -0.83
CA PRO A 129 -1.93 -27.52 -0.80
C PRO A 129 -1.45 -26.55 -1.88
N GLU A 130 -1.88 -26.75 -3.13
CA GLU A 130 -1.45 -25.93 -4.28
C GLU A 130 -2.01 -24.51 -4.17
N ILE A 131 -3.29 -24.35 -3.85
CA ILE A 131 -3.92 -23.04 -3.64
C ILE A 131 -3.26 -22.29 -2.48
N MET A 132 -2.98 -22.97 -1.37
CA MET A 132 -2.31 -22.35 -0.22
C MET A 132 -0.85 -22.00 -0.51
N THR A 133 -0.19 -22.76 -1.38
CA THR A 133 1.16 -22.41 -1.86
C THR A 133 1.12 -21.12 -2.68
N VAL A 134 0.12 -20.92 -3.56
CA VAL A 134 -0.08 -19.63 -4.25
C VAL A 134 -0.30 -18.48 -3.29
N VAL A 135 -1.19 -18.67 -2.31
CA VAL A 135 -1.46 -17.66 -1.28
C VAL A 135 -0.15 -17.28 -0.58
N GLY A 136 0.61 -18.26 -0.10
CA GLY A 136 1.87 -18.02 0.58
C GLY A 136 2.90 -17.30 -0.30
N VAL A 137 3.16 -17.79 -1.51
CA VAL A 137 4.17 -17.20 -2.40
C VAL A 137 3.79 -15.78 -2.82
N LEU A 138 2.52 -15.50 -3.13
CA LEU A 138 2.11 -14.15 -3.52
C LEU A 138 2.25 -13.14 -2.37
N HIS A 139 1.93 -13.51 -1.12
CA HIS A 139 2.18 -12.64 0.04
C HIS A 139 3.66 -12.50 0.36
N LEU A 140 4.48 -13.52 0.10
CA LEU A 140 5.92 -13.43 0.22
C LEU A 140 6.48 -12.38 -0.76
N ILE A 141 6.04 -12.43 -2.02
CA ILE A 141 6.38 -11.41 -3.02
C ILE A 141 5.87 -10.02 -2.58
N GLU A 142 4.63 -9.93 -2.09
CA GLU A 142 4.09 -8.69 -1.56
C GLU A 142 4.95 -8.11 -0.44
N SER A 143 5.40 -8.93 0.51
CA SER A 143 6.23 -8.49 1.62
C SER A 143 7.54 -7.84 1.14
N ILE A 144 8.18 -8.43 0.13
CA ILE A 144 9.40 -7.91 -0.49
C ILE A 144 9.12 -6.60 -1.24
N LEU A 145 8.01 -6.53 -1.99
CA LEU A 145 7.62 -5.32 -2.71
C LEU A 145 7.27 -4.17 -1.76
N ILE A 146 6.63 -4.44 -0.63
CA ILE A 146 6.38 -3.46 0.44
C ILE A 146 7.70 -2.90 0.96
N LEU A 147 8.69 -3.76 1.23
CA LEU A 147 9.99 -3.33 1.74
C LEU A 147 10.73 -2.41 0.75
N LEU A 148 10.66 -2.71 -0.56
CA LEU A 148 11.42 -2.01 -1.60
C LEU A 148 10.70 -0.79 -2.20
N ASP A 149 9.37 -0.81 -2.21
CA ASP A 149 8.55 0.14 -2.98
C ASP A 149 7.34 0.68 -2.20
N GLY A 150 7.01 0.13 -1.03
CA GLY A 150 5.78 0.46 -0.27
C GLY A 150 5.65 1.92 0.15
N THR A 151 6.75 2.61 0.45
CA THR A 151 6.74 4.03 0.87
C THR A 151 6.73 5.03 -0.29
N ARG A 152 6.94 4.57 -1.53
CA ARG A 152 7.08 5.47 -2.69
C ARG A 152 5.82 6.28 -3.00
N GLY A 153 4.66 5.75 -2.62
CA GLY A 153 3.35 6.38 -2.79
C GLY A 153 2.82 7.06 -1.52
N ARG A 154 3.69 7.45 -0.57
CA ARG A 154 3.26 8.11 0.66
C ARG A 154 2.65 9.49 0.38
N LEU A 155 1.46 9.74 0.90
CA LEU A 155 0.73 10.99 0.79
C LEU A 155 0.38 11.49 2.20
N PRO A 156 0.68 12.75 2.56
CA PRO A 156 0.25 13.29 3.84
C PRO A 156 -1.27 13.34 3.91
N ILE A 157 -1.81 12.98 5.07
CA ILE A 157 -3.24 13.01 5.36
C ILE A 157 -3.45 13.61 6.75
N PHE A 158 -4.65 14.12 6.99
CA PHE A 158 -5.08 14.57 8.31
C PHE A 158 -6.29 13.75 8.73
N VAL A 159 -6.23 13.19 9.93
CA VAL A 159 -7.26 12.30 10.45
C VAL A 159 -7.75 12.87 11.76
N ASP A 160 -9.07 12.87 11.93
CA ASP A 160 -9.68 13.24 13.21
C ASP A 160 -9.54 12.07 14.18
N GLY A 161 -8.76 12.26 15.24
CA GLY A 161 -8.53 11.28 16.29
C GLY A 161 -9.23 11.67 17.59
N ASN A 162 -9.19 10.78 18.58
CA ASN A 162 -9.74 11.06 19.92
C ASN A 162 -9.10 12.28 20.61
N GLU A 163 -7.87 12.64 20.20
CA GLU A 163 -7.11 13.78 20.73
C GLU A 163 -7.14 15.00 19.81
N GLY A 164 -8.04 15.02 18.83
CA GLY A 164 -8.18 16.07 17.82
C GLY A 164 -7.49 15.72 16.50
N LEU A 165 -7.23 16.74 15.67
CA LEU A 165 -6.69 16.56 14.33
C LEU A 165 -5.22 16.11 14.38
N VAL A 166 -4.93 14.98 13.76
CA VAL A 166 -3.60 14.37 13.72
C VAL A 166 -3.12 14.25 12.28
N GLY A 167 -1.89 14.68 12.02
CA GLY A 167 -1.22 14.43 10.76
C GLY A 167 -0.73 12.99 10.64
N GLY A 168 -0.67 12.48 9.42
CA GLY A 168 -0.09 11.18 9.13
C GLY A 168 0.16 10.98 7.65
N PHE A 169 0.37 9.74 7.26
CA PHE A 169 0.62 9.37 5.87
C PHE A 169 -0.21 8.17 5.44
N SER A 170 -0.89 8.29 4.30
CA SER A 170 -1.43 7.13 3.59
C SER A 170 -0.39 6.61 2.60
N MET A 171 -0.16 5.30 2.57
CA MET A 171 0.75 4.63 1.64
C MET A 171 -0.08 3.70 0.76
N ASN A 172 -0.02 3.90 -0.56
CA ASN A 172 -0.71 3.04 -1.51
C ASN A 172 0.21 2.68 -2.68
N ARG A 173 0.37 1.39 -2.94
CA ARG A 173 1.09 0.85 -4.10
C ARG A 173 0.36 -0.36 -4.66
N PHE A 174 0.38 -0.45 -5.98
CA PHE A 174 -0.17 -1.58 -6.73
C PHE A 174 0.89 -2.07 -7.70
N TRP A 175 0.99 -3.39 -7.87
CA TRP A 175 1.97 -4.03 -8.75
C TRP A 175 1.26 -5.08 -9.62
N PRO A 176 1.39 -4.99 -10.97
CA PRO A 176 0.97 -6.08 -11.84
C PRO A 176 2.04 -7.18 -11.77
N ILE A 177 1.67 -8.35 -11.25
CA ILE A 177 2.59 -9.48 -11.07
C ILE A 177 2.32 -10.54 -12.13
N PRO A 178 3.03 -10.50 -13.27
CA PRO A 178 3.11 -11.62 -14.17
C PRO A 178 4.01 -12.73 -13.64
N PHE A 179 3.48 -13.91 -13.34
CA PHE A 179 4.30 -15.04 -12.90
C PHE A 179 4.01 -16.30 -13.72
N VAL A 180 5.03 -17.13 -13.88
CA VAL A 180 4.98 -18.44 -14.53
C VAL A 180 4.76 -19.50 -13.47
N ILE A 181 3.78 -20.37 -13.72
CA ILE A 181 3.48 -21.53 -12.88
C ILE A 181 3.11 -22.71 -13.77
N PHE A 182 3.26 -23.94 -13.27
CA PHE A 182 2.82 -25.11 -14.01
C PHE A 182 1.32 -25.30 -13.86
N ILE A 183 0.64 -25.57 -14.97
CA ILE A 183 -0.78 -25.89 -14.96
C ILE A 183 -1.05 -27.26 -15.54
N ASN A 184 -2.08 -27.93 -15.01
CA ASN A 184 -2.52 -29.22 -15.50
C ASN A 184 -3.81 -29.07 -16.32
N LYS A 185 -3.70 -29.27 -17.64
CA LYS A 185 -4.83 -29.35 -18.60
C LYS A 185 -4.83 -30.69 -19.33
N GLY A 186 -4.54 -31.77 -18.62
CA GLY A 186 -4.32 -33.11 -19.20
C GLY A 186 -2.88 -33.37 -19.63
N ARG A 187 -2.07 -32.31 -19.78
CA ARG A 187 -0.60 -32.34 -19.78
C ARG A 187 -0.08 -31.18 -18.93
N ILE A 188 1.02 -31.40 -18.21
CA ILE A 188 1.67 -30.34 -17.44
C ILE A 188 2.39 -29.43 -18.42
N HIS A 189 2.04 -28.15 -18.41
CA HIS A 189 2.76 -27.14 -19.16
C HIS A 189 2.87 -25.85 -18.35
N PRO A 190 3.96 -25.08 -18.52
CA PRO A 190 4.05 -23.77 -17.91
C PRO A 190 3.01 -22.82 -18.52
N ALA A 191 2.44 -21.96 -17.68
CA ALA A 191 1.56 -20.89 -18.09
C ALA A 191 1.86 -19.63 -17.28
N THR A 192 1.68 -18.50 -17.94
CA THR A 192 1.78 -17.19 -17.32
C THR A 192 0.42 -16.77 -16.77
N ILE A 193 0.38 -16.49 -15.48
CA ILE A 193 -0.78 -15.97 -14.77
C ILE A 193 -0.49 -14.54 -14.32
N MET A 194 -1.51 -13.70 -14.33
CA MET A 194 -1.43 -12.33 -13.82
C MET A 194 -2.11 -12.24 -12.46
N ALA A 195 -1.40 -11.67 -11.48
CA ALA A 195 -1.98 -11.20 -10.23
C ALA A 195 -1.83 -9.68 -10.10
N ILE A 196 -2.66 -9.07 -9.25
CA ILE A 196 -2.49 -7.69 -8.79
C ILE A 196 -2.17 -7.79 -7.31
N LEU A 197 -0.98 -7.34 -6.91
CA LEU A 197 -0.64 -7.16 -5.50
C LEU A 197 -0.80 -5.69 -5.13
N GLY A 198 -1.22 -5.43 -3.90
CA GLY A 198 -1.67 -4.10 -3.50
C GLY A 198 -1.38 -3.84 -2.03
N TYR A 199 -0.48 -2.91 -1.76
CA TYR A 199 -0.20 -2.43 -0.42
C TYR A 199 -0.98 -1.14 -0.15
N GLY A 200 -1.80 -1.17 0.90
CA GLY A 200 -2.52 -0.01 1.42
C GLY A 200 -2.40 0.01 2.95
N ASP A 201 -1.77 1.06 3.50
CA ASP A 201 -1.55 1.19 4.93
C ASP A 201 -1.48 2.67 5.33
N ILE A 202 -1.63 2.95 6.63
CA ILE A 202 -1.60 4.30 7.17
C ILE A 202 -0.59 4.37 8.32
N ALA A 203 0.21 5.42 8.33
CA ALA A 203 1.16 5.70 9.38
C ALA A 203 0.74 7.00 10.11
N LEU A 204 0.27 6.86 11.35
CA LEU A 204 -0.16 7.96 12.23
C LEU A 204 0.83 8.14 13.40
N ALA A 205 1.25 7.03 14.00
CA ALA A 205 2.14 6.99 15.15
C ALA A 205 3.60 6.70 14.77
N ASN A 206 3.87 6.40 13.50
CA ASN A 206 5.21 6.12 12.99
C ASN A 206 5.49 6.86 11.68
N TYR A 207 6.77 6.91 11.31
CA TYR A 207 7.16 7.28 9.95
C TYR A 207 6.82 6.15 8.96
N PRO A 208 6.43 6.49 7.71
CA PRO A 208 6.12 5.52 6.65
C PRO A 208 7.16 4.41 6.47
N GLU A 209 8.44 4.76 6.56
CA GLU A 209 9.57 3.84 6.40
C GLU A 209 9.61 2.79 7.52
N LYS A 210 9.32 3.20 8.76
CA LYS A 210 9.28 2.28 9.90
C LYS A 210 8.04 1.39 9.84
N LYS A 211 6.88 1.97 9.50
CA LYS A 211 5.62 1.22 9.34
C LYS A 211 5.73 0.18 8.23
N SER A 212 6.18 0.58 7.04
CA SER A 212 6.35 -0.31 5.89
C SER A 212 7.32 -1.46 6.18
N LYS A 213 8.43 -1.20 6.88
CA LYS A 213 9.38 -2.25 7.29
C LYS A 213 8.73 -3.26 8.25
N TRP A 214 8.00 -2.79 9.25
CA TRP A 214 7.30 -3.66 10.19
C TRP A 214 6.24 -4.52 9.48
N THR A 215 5.40 -3.90 8.65
CA THR A 215 4.36 -4.62 7.88
C THR A 215 4.99 -5.65 6.95
N SER A 216 6.08 -5.30 6.25
CA SER A 216 6.82 -6.26 5.41
C SER A 216 7.39 -7.44 6.19
N GLY A 217 7.99 -7.18 7.37
CA GLY A 217 8.60 -8.24 8.18
C GLY A 217 7.58 -9.25 8.69
N ILE A 218 6.42 -8.78 9.17
CA ILE A 218 5.35 -9.66 9.64
C ILE A 218 4.72 -10.44 8.48
N LEU A 219 4.49 -9.79 7.34
CA LEU A 219 3.94 -10.47 6.17
C LEU A 219 4.91 -11.52 5.61
N PHE A 220 6.22 -11.29 5.71
CA PHE A 220 7.26 -12.26 5.37
C PHE A 220 7.19 -13.49 6.27
N ILE A 221 7.07 -13.31 7.59
CA ILE A 221 6.93 -14.43 8.55
C ILE A 221 5.64 -15.20 8.27
N PHE A 222 4.52 -14.49 8.13
CA PHE A 222 3.22 -15.07 7.78
C PHE A 222 3.28 -15.93 6.52
N SER A 223 3.80 -15.36 5.43
CA SER A 223 3.86 -16.04 4.14
C SER A 223 4.77 -17.26 4.17
N THR A 224 5.91 -17.19 4.88
CA THR A 224 6.80 -18.34 5.11
C THR A 224 6.08 -19.46 5.86
N LEU A 225 5.32 -19.13 6.91
CA LEU A 225 4.54 -20.11 7.67
C LEU A 225 3.44 -20.75 6.82
N VAL A 226 2.72 -19.96 6.02
CA VAL A 226 1.70 -20.46 5.08
C VAL A 226 2.33 -21.44 4.08
N ILE A 227 3.47 -21.08 3.48
CA ILE A 227 4.18 -21.96 2.53
C ILE A 227 4.58 -23.25 3.24
N ALA A 228 5.20 -23.18 4.42
CA ALA A 228 5.63 -24.37 5.16
C ALA A 228 4.45 -25.30 5.47
N LEU A 229 3.35 -24.77 6.00
CA LEU A 229 2.15 -25.55 6.28
C LEU A 229 1.51 -26.13 5.01
N ALA A 230 1.49 -25.36 3.91
CA ALA A 230 0.99 -25.82 2.62
C ALA A 230 1.80 -27.01 2.09
N GLN A 231 3.14 -26.95 2.17
CA GLN A 231 4.02 -28.03 1.72
C GLN A 231 3.88 -29.29 2.58
N ILE A 232 3.78 -29.16 3.90
CA ILE A 232 3.52 -30.30 4.80
C ILE A 232 2.14 -30.92 4.50
N SER A 233 1.16 -30.11 4.09
CA SER A 233 -0.21 -30.57 3.79
C SER A 233 -0.33 -31.45 2.54
N ILE A 234 0.72 -31.53 1.73
CA ILE A 234 0.81 -32.44 0.58
C ILE A 234 0.77 -33.90 1.07
N THR A 235 1.59 -34.23 2.08
CA THR A 235 1.69 -35.59 2.63
C THR A 235 0.75 -35.80 3.81
N GLN A 236 0.47 -34.75 4.59
CA GLN A 236 -0.30 -34.86 5.82
C GLN A 236 -1.67 -34.17 5.71
N HIS A 237 -2.75 -34.95 5.69
CA HIS A 237 -4.12 -34.44 5.53
C HIS A 237 -4.55 -33.45 6.63
N MET A 238 -4.09 -33.63 7.87
CA MET A 238 -4.41 -32.71 8.99
C MET A 238 -3.95 -31.28 8.71
N PHE A 239 -2.80 -31.11 8.07
CA PHE A 239 -2.23 -29.80 7.79
C PHE A 239 -3.05 -29.01 6.76
N ARG A 240 -3.88 -29.68 5.95
CA ARG A 240 -4.80 -29.00 5.01
C ARG A 240 -5.81 -28.13 5.75
N TYR A 241 -6.37 -28.63 6.85
CA TYR A 241 -7.26 -27.86 7.72
C TYR A 241 -6.49 -26.75 8.43
N MET A 242 -5.31 -27.05 8.96
CA MET A 242 -4.49 -26.07 9.69
C MET A 242 -4.15 -24.87 8.82
N VAL A 243 -3.63 -25.07 7.60
CA VAL A 243 -3.26 -23.96 6.71
C VAL A 243 -4.49 -23.18 6.24
N ALA A 244 -5.61 -23.86 5.97
CA ALA A 244 -6.85 -23.24 5.50
C ALA A 244 -7.52 -22.36 6.57
N ILE A 245 -7.35 -22.69 7.86
CA ILE A 245 -7.77 -21.86 8.99
C ILE A 245 -6.74 -20.76 9.25
N PHE A 246 -5.45 -21.11 9.28
CA PHE A 246 -4.38 -20.20 9.65
C PHE A 246 -4.27 -19.01 8.69
N ALA A 247 -4.31 -19.24 7.38
CA ALA A 247 -4.13 -18.19 6.38
C ALA A 247 -5.09 -16.98 6.56
N PRO A 248 -6.43 -17.16 6.59
CA PRO A 248 -7.35 -16.04 6.78
C PRO A 248 -7.28 -15.42 8.19
N LEU A 249 -7.15 -16.25 9.24
CA LEU A 249 -7.15 -15.75 10.62
C LEU A 249 -5.89 -14.95 10.94
N ALA A 250 -4.72 -15.49 10.59
CA ALA A 250 -3.46 -14.80 10.83
C ALA A 250 -3.36 -13.54 9.96
N HIS A 251 -3.85 -13.57 8.72
CA HIS A 251 -3.89 -12.37 7.88
C HIS A 251 -4.78 -11.27 8.48
N GLU A 252 -5.99 -11.59 8.96
CA GLU A 252 -6.86 -10.62 9.63
C GLU A 252 -6.22 -10.11 10.94
N ALA A 253 -5.56 -11.00 11.71
CA ALA A 253 -4.85 -10.59 12.92
C ALA A 253 -3.74 -9.56 12.61
N ILE A 254 -2.96 -9.75 11.54
CA ILE A 254 -1.93 -8.80 11.10
C ILE A 254 -2.54 -7.43 10.78
N VAL A 255 -3.67 -7.41 10.06
CA VAL A 255 -4.38 -6.18 9.71
C VAL A 255 -4.89 -5.47 10.98
N ILE A 256 -5.55 -6.20 11.88
CA ILE A 256 -6.11 -5.65 13.12
C ILE A 256 -5.02 -5.13 14.04
N ILE A 257 -3.97 -5.91 14.28
CA ILE A 257 -2.83 -5.51 15.13
C ILE A 257 -2.14 -4.29 14.52
N GLY A 258 -1.92 -4.30 13.20
CA GLY A 258 -1.32 -3.19 12.47
C GLY A 258 -2.12 -1.89 12.62
N LYS A 259 -3.45 -1.95 12.56
CA LYS A 259 -4.35 -0.80 12.76
C LYS A 259 -4.32 -0.31 14.21
N GLN A 260 -4.48 -1.22 15.17
CA GLN A 260 -4.50 -0.89 16.59
C GLN A 260 -3.19 -0.26 17.07
N MET A 261 -2.04 -0.70 16.56
CA MET A 261 -0.74 -0.13 16.90
C MET A 261 -0.60 1.33 16.44
N GLU A 262 -1.21 1.70 15.32
CA GLU A 262 -1.17 3.08 14.81
C GLU A 262 -2.20 3.97 15.51
N GLU A 263 -3.37 3.45 15.87
CA GLU A 263 -4.42 4.22 16.56
C GLU A 263 -4.12 4.46 18.04
N ARG A 264 -3.44 3.51 18.71
CA ARG A 264 -3.08 3.61 20.14
C ARG A 264 -1.69 4.19 20.38
N GLY A 265 -0.87 4.29 19.34
CA GLY A 265 0.48 4.82 19.45
C GLY A 265 0.47 6.33 19.70
N GLU A 266 1.58 6.86 20.21
CA GLU A 266 1.74 8.30 20.33
C GLU A 266 1.89 8.94 18.94
N PHE A 267 0.91 9.73 18.54
CA PHE A 267 0.96 10.40 17.24
C PHE A 267 2.16 11.36 17.15
N ILE A 268 3.00 11.18 16.13
CA ILE A 268 4.22 11.98 15.93
C ILE A 268 3.85 13.38 15.42
N PHE A 269 2.76 13.49 14.66
CA PHE A 269 2.37 14.72 13.97
C PHE A 269 1.14 15.37 14.63
N LYS A 270 1.22 15.60 15.94
CA LYS A 270 0.24 16.43 16.68
C LYS A 270 0.58 17.93 16.55
N PRO A 271 -0.42 18.82 16.64
CA PRO A 271 -0.16 20.26 16.81
C PRO A 271 0.83 20.54 17.95
N SER A 272 1.56 21.65 17.87
CA SER A 272 2.54 22.05 18.90
C SER A 272 2.29 23.47 19.36
N ASP A 273 2.32 23.69 20.68
CA ASP A 273 2.14 25.02 21.26
C ASP A 273 3.38 25.93 21.07
N MET A 274 4.53 25.33 20.71
CA MET A 274 5.78 26.06 20.53
C MET A 274 5.94 26.66 19.13
N GLY A 275 5.17 26.18 18.15
CA GLY A 275 5.24 26.60 16.76
C GLY A 275 4.61 25.62 15.78
N LEU A 276 4.89 25.79 14.48
CA LEU A 276 4.23 25.02 13.43
C LEU A 276 4.97 23.71 13.12
N ARG A 277 4.32 22.57 13.33
CA ARG A 277 4.90 21.26 13.02
C ARG A 277 4.82 20.97 11.52
N VAL A 278 5.94 20.54 10.95
CA VAL A 278 6.06 20.08 9.57
C VAL A 278 5.59 18.63 9.49
N LEU A 279 4.50 18.37 8.77
CA LEU A 279 4.09 17.02 8.40
C LEU A 279 4.97 16.50 7.27
N ASP A 280 5.16 17.27 6.20
CA ASP A 280 6.01 16.87 5.08
C ASP A 280 6.60 18.07 4.32
N THR A 281 7.49 17.82 3.37
CA THR A 281 8.04 18.85 2.49
C THR A 281 7.68 18.59 1.02
N LEU A 282 7.35 19.65 0.28
CA LEU A 282 7.05 19.56 -1.14
C LEU A 282 8.32 19.21 -1.94
N PRO A 283 8.22 18.36 -2.98
CA PRO A 283 9.32 18.17 -3.91
C PRO A 283 9.69 19.51 -4.55
N HIS A 284 11.00 19.79 -4.61
CA HIS A 284 11.57 21.05 -5.11
C HIS A 284 11.24 22.32 -4.29
N GLY A 285 10.44 22.19 -3.21
CA GLY A 285 10.16 23.28 -2.28
C GLY A 285 11.39 23.73 -1.50
N ILE A 286 11.38 24.99 -1.06
CA ILE A 286 12.49 25.60 -0.32
C ILE A 286 12.70 24.90 1.02
N GLY A 287 11.62 24.53 1.71
CA GLY A 287 11.69 23.80 2.97
C GLY A 287 12.54 22.53 2.84
N ARG A 288 12.39 21.78 1.75
CA ARG A 288 13.23 20.62 1.46
C ARG A 288 14.67 21.00 1.14
N LYS A 289 14.90 22.03 0.31
CA LYS A 289 16.26 22.54 -0.01
C LYS A 289 16.99 23.08 1.23
N MET A 290 16.25 23.58 2.20
CA MET A 290 16.75 24.03 3.50
C MET A 290 17.02 22.88 4.47
N GLY A 291 16.62 21.64 4.13
CA GLY A 291 16.76 20.49 5.02
C GLY A 291 15.82 20.53 6.22
N LEU A 292 14.59 21.02 6.02
CA LEU A 292 13.48 20.75 6.94
C LEU A 292 13.01 19.30 6.73
N GLU A 293 12.80 18.61 7.83
CA GLU A 293 12.44 17.19 7.86
C GLU A 293 11.01 17.01 8.42
N PRO A 294 10.26 15.99 7.98
CA PRO A 294 9.01 15.60 8.61
C PRO A 294 9.16 15.43 10.13
N GLY A 295 8.38 16.18 10.91
CA GLY A 295 8.40 16.19 12.37
C GLY A 295 9.05 17.42 12.99
N ASP A 296 9.82 18.21 12.22
CA ASP A 296 10.39 19.48 12.67
C ASP A 296 9.29 20.45 13.13
N VAL A 297 9.55 21.22 14.19
CA VAL A 297 8.67 22.31 14.65
C VAL A 297 9.31 23.65 14.32
N ILE A 298 8.74 24.39 13.37
CA ILE A 298 9.18 25.73 12.99
C ILE A 298 8.81 26.69 14.12
N LEU A 299 9.83 27.26 14.79
CA LEU A 299 9.66 28.17 15.91
C LEU A 299 9.62 29.64 15.44
N SER A 300 10.51 29.99 14.49
CA SER A 300 10.58 31.34 13.95
C SER A 300 11.13 31.38 12.54
N VAL A 301 10.67 32.33 11.73
CA VAL A 301 11.16 32.63 10.39
C VAL A 301 11.67 34.07 10.36
N ASN A 302 12.90 34.28 9.90
CA ASN A 302 13.60 35.57 9.91
C ASN A 302 13.68 36.28 11.27
N GLY A 303 13.53 35.55 12.37
CA GLY A 303 13.51 36.08 13.74
C GLY A 303 12.11 36.29 14.31
N ASN A 304 11.07 36.24 13.48
CA ASN A 304 9.68 36.39 13.90
C ASN A 304 9.09 35.03 14.30
N ARG A 305 8.48 34.94 15.48
CA ARG A 305 7.83 33.70 15.94
C ARG A 305 6.63 33.34 15.08
N VAL A 306 6.46 32.04 14.80
CA VAL A 306 5.37 31.55 13.95
C VAL A 306 4.51 30.55 14.69
N TYR A 307 3.21 30.85 14.75
CA TYR A 307 2.19 30.01 15.38
C TYR A 307 1.09 29.61 14.39
N TYR A 308 0.92 30.37 13.31
CA TYR A 308 -0.07 30.13 12.27
C TYR A 308 0.57 30.21 10.90
N GLU A 309 0.07 29.44 9.92
CA GLU A 309 0.60 29.45 8.55
C GLU A 309 0.64 30.86 7.95
N GLN A 310 -0.34 31.69 8.30
CA GLN A 310 -0.42 33.08 7.85
C GLN A 310 0.79 33.92 8.27
N HIS A 311 1.44 33.61 9.41
CA HIS A 311 2.66 34.31 9.81
C HIS A 311 3.79 34.03 8.82
N ILE A 312 3.92 32.79 8.34
CA ILE A 312 4.92 32.44 7.34
C ILE A 312 4.62 33.16 6.03
N ARG A 313 3.36 33.14 5.57
CA ARG A 313 2.94 33.86 4.34
C ARG A 313 3.27 35.34 4.40
N ASN A 314 2.97 36.00 5.52
CA ASN A 314 3.26 37.42 5.72
C ASN A 314 4.78 37.71 5.67
N ILE A 315 5.61 36.88 6.31
CA ILE A 315 7.07 37.06 6.31
C ILE A 315 7.69 36.85 4.92
N LEU A 316 7.12 35.93 4.12
CA LEU A 316 7.57 35.70 2.74
C LEU A 316 7.19 36.86 1.81
N ASN A 317 6.04 37.51 2.04
CA ASN A 317 5.61 38.68 1.30
C ASN A 317 6.54 39.90 1.44
N ASP A 318 7.32 39.98 2.52
CA ASP A 318 8.32 41.05 2.73
C ASP A 318 9.54 40.94 1.78
N ARG A 319 9.59 39.92 0.89
CA ARG A 319 10.62 39.73 -0.16
C ARG A 319 12.07 39.84 0.34
N SER A 320 12.35 39.33 1.53
CA SER A 320 13.70 39.33 2.11
C SER A 320 14.71 38.57 1.23
N PRO A 321 15.97 39.04 1.11
CA PRO A 321 16.99 38.41 0.26
C PRO A 321 17.55 37.08 0.82
N SER A 322 17.17 36.74 2.05
CA SER A 322 17.51 35.45 2.66
C SER A 322 16.42 35.01 3.62
N LEU A 323 16.27 33.69 3.75
CA LEU A 323 15.35 33.07 4.69
C LEU A 323 16.15 32.36 5.78
N ARG A 324 15.87 32.68 7.04
CA ARG A 324 16.41 32.00 8.22
C ARG A 324 15.27 31.34 8.96
N VAL A 325 15.30 30.01 9.06
CA VAL A 325 14.32 29.24 9.80
C VAL A 325 14.99 28.66 11.04
N LYS A 326 14.42 28.94 12.22
CA LYS A 326 14.76 28.27 13.47
C LYS A 326 13.69 27.20 13.70
N ALA A 327 14.09 25.94 13.73
CA ALA A 327 13.20 24.83 13.96
C ALA A 327 13.73 23.95 15.10
N PHE A 328 12.85 23.20 15.74
CA PHE A 328 13.19 22.18 16.71
C PHE A 328 13.01 20.81 16.06
N ASN A 329 14.10 20.06 15.95
CA ASN A 329 14.13 18.68 15.47
C ASN A 329 14.22 17.74 16.68
N ARG A 330 13.45 16.64 16.67
CA ARG A 330 13.38 15.71 17.80
C ARG A 330 14.72 15.05 18.12
N GLU A 331 15.55 14.80 17.11
CA GLU A 331 16.85 14.11 17.26
C GLU A 331 18.01 15.09 17.42
N LYS A 332 18.00 16.17 16.64
CA LYS A 332 19.10 17.15 16.56
C LYS A 332 18.94 18.33 17.52
N GLY A 333 17.80 18.43 18.20
CA GLY A 333 17.45 19.58 19.04
C GLY A 333 17.21 20.83 18.19
N LEU A 334 17.71 21.98 18.67
CA LEU A 334 17.49 23.26 18.00
C LEU A 334 18.34 23.36 16.71
N VAL A 335 17.69 23.50 15.56
CA VAL A 335 18.34 23.63 14.25
C VAL A 335 18.07 24.99 13.61
N PHE A 336 19.12 25.55 13.01
CA PHE A 336 19.03 26.77 12.20
C PHE A 336 19.28 26.42 10.75
N ARG A 337 18.33 26.77 9.88
CA ARG A 337 18.40 26.57 8.43
C ARG A 337 18.40 27.91 7.73
N LYS A 338 19.31 28.10 6.77
CA LYS A 338 19.40 29.34 5.98
C LYS A 338 19.32 29.02 4.50
N HIS A 339 18.52 29.78 3.78
CA HIS A 339 18.50 29.79 2.33
C HIS A 339 18.91 31.18 1.81
N ARG A 340 19.79 31.22 0.81
CA ARG A 340 20.18 32.42 0.09
C ARG A 340 19.72 32.28 -1.36
N GLY A 341 18.96 33.24 -1.87
CA GLY A 341 18.40 33.22 -3.21
C GLY A 341 17.32 34.29 -3.35
N TYR A 342 17.01 34.70 -4.59
CA TYR A 342 15.91 35.64 -4.84
C TYR A 342 14.57 34.98 -4.48
N ILE A 343 13.93 35.49 -3.44
CA ILE A 343 12.62 35.03 -2.94
C ILE A 343 11.46 35.77 -3.64
N ALA A 344 11.77 36.61 -4.64
CA ALA A 344 10.85 37.60 -5.20
C ALA A 344 9.55 37.02 -5.81
N ASP A 345 9.57 35.75 -6.23
CA ASP A 345 8.41 35.05 -6.83
C ASP A 345 7.81 33.97 -5.90
N MET A 346 8.21 33.91 -4.63
CA MET A 346 7.86 32.81 -3.72
C MET A 346 6.70 33.17 -2.81
N GLN A 347 5.53 32.54 -3.01
CA GLN A 347 4.37 32.70 -2.14
C GLN A 347 4.38 31.74 -0.94
N GLU A 348 5.16 30.64 -1.00
CA GLU A 348 5.13 29.58 0.01
C GLU A 348 6.51 28.95 0.28
N LEU A 349 6.71 28.44 1.50
CA LEU A 349 7.93 27.73 1.92
C LEU A 349 8.03 26.33 1.28
N GLY A 350 6.93 25.78 0.78
CA GLY A 350 6.85 24.42 0.25
C GLY A 350 6.93 23.35 1.34
N VAL A 351 6.23 23.57 2.46
CA VAL A 351 6.07 22.61 3.56
C VAL A 351 4.58 22.36 3.79
N VAL A 352 4.24 21.12 4.16
CA VAL A 352 2.91 20.73 4.61
C VAL A 352 2.94 20.79 6.13
N LEU A 353 2.09 21.62 6.72
CA LEU A 353 2.04 21.83 8.17
C LEU A 353 0.88 21.07 8.78
N VAL A 354 1.02 20.71 10.06
CA VAL A 354 -0.09 20.16 10.83
C VAL A 354 -1.04 21.32 11.20
N PRO A 355 -2.32 21.29 10.79
CA PRO A 355 -3.25 22.36 11.08
C PRO A 355 -3.56 22.40 12.58
N ILE A 356 -3.80 23.61 13.08
CA ILE A 356 -4.34 23.81 14.44
C ILE A 356 -5.89 23.77 14.41
N VAL A 357 -6.50 23.94 13.22
CA VAL A 357 -7.97 24.03 13.02
C VAL A 357 -8.48 22.84 12.19
N HIS A 358 -9.65 22.30 12.55
CA HIS A 358 -10.23 21.04 12.02
C HIS A 358 -10.71 21.06 10.55
N GLU A 359 -10.55 22.16 9.81
CA GLU A 359 -11.18 22.37 8.50
C GLU A 359 -10.69 21.40 7.39
N TYR A 360 -9.59 20.68 7.63
CA TYR A 360 -8.97 19.75 6.68
C TYR A 360 -9.06 18.26 7.07
N ALA A 361 -9.89 17.91 8.05
CA ALA A 361 -10.01 16.54 8.54
C ALA A 361 -10.58 15.58 7.48
N VAL A 362 -9.82 14.55 7.12
CA VAL A 362 -10.36 13.39 6.40
C VAL A 362 -10.91 12.44 7.46
N GLN A 363 -12.23 12.24 7.45
CA GLN A 363 -12.83 11.16 8.24
C GLN A 363 -12.32 9.82 7.69
N MET A 364 -11.67 9.03 8.55
CA MET A 364 -11.35 7.64 8.26
C MET A 364 -12.65 6.83 8.22
N GLU A 365 -13.35 6.83 7.09
CA GLU A 365 -14.34 5.79 6.82
C GLU A 365 -13.65 4.60 6.17
N GLU A 366 -13.82 3.41 6.76
CA GLU A 366 -13.41 2.18 6.09
C GLU A 366 -14.10 2.09 4.73
N PRO A 367 -13.39 1.71 3.65
CA PRO A 367 -13.99 1.61 2.34
C PRO A 367 -15.11 0.57 2.35
N LYS A 368 -16.35 1.04 2.45
CA LYS A 368 -17.55 0.19 2.40
C LYS A 368 -17.59 -0.57 1.07
N GLY A 369 -17.95 -1.85 1.12
CA GLY A 369 -18.26 -2.64 -0.07
C GLY A 369 -19.32 -2.02 -0.96
N ILE A 370 -19.37 -2.44 -2.22
CA ILE A 370 -20.37 -1.97 -3.17
C ILE A 370 -21.78 -2.35 -2.68
N ALA A 371 -21.93 -3.55 -2.11
CA ALA A 371 -23.20 -4.03 -1.57
C ALA A 371 -23.69 -3.16 -0.40
N THR A 372 -22.81 -2.82 0.54
CA THR A 372 -23.17 -1.98 1.69
C THR A 372 -23.47 -0.54 1.27
N ARG A 373 -22.74 0.03 0.30
CA ARG A 373 -23.08 1.34 -0.26
C ARG A 373 -24.44 1.37 -0.96
N LEU A 374 -24.78 0.32 -1.71
CA LEU A 374 -26.08 0.22 -2.37
C LEU A 374 -27.21 0.07 -1.34
N LEU A 375 -27.03 -0.78 -0.33
CA LEU A 375 -27.97 -0.94 0.78
C LEU A 375 -28.20 0.38 1.55
N ASP A 376 -27.13 1.11 1.87
CA ASP A 376 -27.22 2.42 2.53
C ASP A 376 -27.98 3.43 1.65
N ARG A 377 -27.77 3.40 0.32
CA ARG A 377 -28.49 4.24 -0.64
C ARG A 377 -29.98 3.91 -0.72
N PHE A 378 -30.34 2.62 -0.66
CA PHE A 378 -31.74 2.19 -0.62
C PHE A 378 -32.41 2.56 0.71
N ARG A 379 -31.74 2.39 1.86
CA ARG A 379 -32.24 2.79 3.18
C ARG A 379 -32.44 4.30 3.32
N ARG A 380 -31.56 5.12 2.74
CA ARG A 380 -31.75 6.58 2.70
C ARG A 380 -32.95 6.98 1.83
N LYS A 381 -33.24 6.21 0.77
CA LYS A 381 -34.39 6.47 -0.11
C LYS A 381 -35.73 6.09 0.52
N THR A 382 -35.79 5.04 1.35
CA THR A 382 -37.02 4.66 2.08
C THR A 382 -37.32 5.56 3.28
N ASN A 383 -36.31 6.13 3.94
CA ASN A 383 -36.52 7.12 5.01
C ASN A 383 -36.86 8.53 4.50
N GLY A 384 -36.64 8.81 3.20
CA GLY A 384 -37.03 10.07 2.55
C GLY A 384 -38.52 10.15 2.13
N PHE A 385 -39.30 9.09 2.33
CA PHE A 385 -40.75 9.04 2.06
C PHE A 385 -41.60 9.06 3.34
N ARG A 386 -41.00 9.42 4.48
CA ARG A 386 -41.67 9.43 5.79
C ARG A 386 -41.68 10.77 6.53
N ASN A 387 -41.40 11.87 5.81
CA ASN A 387 -41.63 13.23 6.31
C ASN A 387 -42.66 13.93 5.45
#